data_AF-A0A2W5K554-F1
#
_entry.id   AF-A0A2W5K554-F1
#
_cell.length_a   1.000
_cell.length_b   1.000
_cell.length_c   1.000
_cell.angle_alpha   90.00
_cell.angle_beta   90.00
_cell.angle_gamma   90.00
#
_symmetry.space_group_name_H-M   'P 1'
#
loop_
_entity.id
_entity.type
_entity.pdbx_description
1 polymer ?
#
loop_
_entity_poly.entity_id
_entity_poly.type
_entity_poly.pdbx_seq_one_letter_code
_entity_poly.pdbx_strand_id
1 'polypeptide(L)'
;MSISPIGWLHTLGSVPAIPLAAYMLFKHGRIAPDTRAGRAYFWFMLLGVLTVYPIAHQPVSSIVATVTLVFLLIGYGIALRRPAQRPWAYLQTVALSITVFLLMVPTVSESLRRLPVGHPLVTDLKDPLLLGVQGALLVALLVGIPLQMRALYRQRPIEIR
;
A
#
# COMPACT_ATOMS: atom_id res chain seq x y z
N MET A 1 -7.10 -3.60 -28.52
CA MET A 1 -7.58 -3.84 -27.14
C MET A 1 -7.92 -2.49 -26.52
N SER A 2 -9.19 -2.06 -26.62
CA SER A 2 -9.64 -0.82 -25.95
C SER A 2 -9.75 -1.09 -24.46
N ILE A 3 -8.80 -0.57 -23.69
CA ILE A 3 -8.88 -0.56 -22.23
C ILE A 3 -10.15 0.23 -21.89
N SER A 4 -11.10 -0.38 -21.18
CA SER A 4 -12.30 0.31 -20.72
C SER A 4 -11.91 1.59 -19.96
N PRO A 5 -12.64 2.71 -20.09
CA PRO A 5 -12.36 3.96 -19.36
C PRO A 5 -12.13 3.75 -17.85
N ILE A 6 -12.79 2.75 -17.27
CA ILE A 6 -12.67 2.35 -15.87
C ILE A 6 -11.31 1.69 -15.56
N GLY A 7 -10.75 0.91 -16.48
CA GLY A 7 -9.40 0.32 -16.34
C GLY A 7 -8.27 1.36 -16.41
N TRP A 8 -8.46 2.40 -17.22
CA TRP A 8 -7.57 3.57 -17.22
C TRP A 8 -7.63 4.33 -15.89
N LEU A 9 -8.84 4.57 -15.37
CA LEU A 9 -9.02 5.19 -14.05
C LEU A 9 -8.38 4.38 -12.92
N HIS A 10 -8.49 3.05 -12.96
CA HIS A 10 -7.84 2.17 -11.97
C HIS A 10 -6.31 2.29 -11.99
N THR A 11 -5.72 2.34 -13.18
CA THR A 11 -4.28 2.46 -13.36
C THR A 11 -3.79 3.85 -12.94
N LEU A 12 -4.50 4.91 -13.34
CA LEU A 12 -4.18 6.29 -12.94
C LEU A 12 -4.37 6.53 -11.44
N GLY A 13 -5.28 5.78 -10.80
CA GLY A 13 -5.46 5.81 -9.35
C GLY A 13 -4.32 5.12 -8.59
N SER A 14 -3.92 3.92 -9.02
CA SER A 14 -2.97 3.09 -8.26
C SER A 14 -1.49 3.36 -8.58
N VAL A 15 -1.14 3.69 -9.82
CA VAL A 15 0.26 3.86 -10.24
C VAL A 15 0.97 5.01 -9.52
N PRO A 16 0.37 6.21 -9.35
CA PRO A 16 1.02 7.30 -8.63
C PRO A 16 1.15 7.05 -7.12
N ALA A 17 0.35 6.14 -6.55
CA ALA A 17 0.45 5.79 -5.12
C ALA A 17 1.79 5.11 -4.78
N ILE A 18 2.38 4.37 -5.72
CA ILE A 18 3.66 3.67 -5.53
C ILE A 18 4.85 4.63 -5.29
N PRO A 19 5.16 5.57 -6.20
CA PRO A 19 6.26 6.51 -5.97
C PRO A 19 6.00 7.42 -4.77
N LEU A 20 4.74 7.74 -4.46
CA LEU A 20 4.39 8.49 -3.24
C LEU A 20 4.70 7.69 -1.96
N ALA A 21 4.32 6.40 -1.93
CA ALA A 21 4.65 5.51 -0.83
C ALA A 21 6.16 5.37 -0.66
N ALA A 22 6.89 5.12 -1.75
CA ALA A 22 8.35 5.02 -1.74
C ALA A 22 8.99 6.30 -1.20
N TYR A 23 8.59 7.47 -1.72
CA TYR A 23 9.07 8.77 -1.25
C TYR A 23 8.88 8.95 0.26
N MET A 24 7.69 8.64 0.78
CA MET A 24 7.41 8.78 2.21
C MET A 24 8.20 7.78 3.06
N LEU A 25 8.33 6.53 2.60
CA LEU A 25 9.12 5.52 3.30
C LEU A 25 10.60 5.92 3.37
N PHE A 26 11.18 6.46 2.28
CA PHE A 26 12.57 6.93 2.29
C PHE A 26 12.76 8.19 3.13
N LYS A 27 11.89 9.20 2.98
CA LYS A 27 12.06 10.50 3.63
C LYS A 27 11.64 10.51 5.11
N HIS A 28 10.57 9.80 5.44
CA HIS A 28 9.94 9.84 6.76
C HIS A 28 10.04 8.51 7.51
N GLY A 29 10.53 7.44 6.88
CA GLY A 29 10.54 6.08 7.43
C GLY A 29 9.16 5.42 7.45
N ARG A 30 8.07 6.17 7.24
CA ARG A 30 6.68 5.72 7.33
C ARG A 30 5.80 6.52 6.38
N ILE A 31 4.61 6.03 6.10
CA ILE A 31 3.57 6.83 5.45
C ILE A 31 3.18 7.97 6.40
N ALA A 32 3.23 9.20 5.89
CA ALA A 32 3.04 10.42 6.66
C ALA A 32 1.76 11.16 6.19
N PRO A 33 0.58 10.85 6.75
CA PRO A 33 -0.71 11.41 6.32
C PRO A 33 -0.79 12.93 6.33
N ASP A 34 -0.05 13.57 7.25
CA ASP A 34 -0.07 15.03 7.47
C ASP A 34 0.62 15.80 6.33
N THR A 35 1.41 15.11 5.50
CA THR A 35 2.16 15.73 4.39
C THR A 35 1.32 15.85 3.12
N ARG A 36 1.76 16.71 2.18
CA ARG A 36 1.14 16.80 0.84
C ARG A 36 1.18 15.46 0.10
N ALA A 37 2.31 14.74 0.20
CA ALA A 37 2.47 13.41 -0.39
C ALA A 37 1.51 12.38 0.26
N GLY A 38 1.30 12.46 1.57
CA GLY A 38 0.33 11.63 2.28
C GLY A 38 -1.10 11.89 1.84
N ARG A 39 -1.51 13.15 1.67
CA ARG A 39 -2.86 13.46 1.14
C ARG A 39 -3.04 12.98 -0.30
N ALA A 40 -2.01 13.14 -1.14
CA ALA A 40 -2.05 12.61 -2.50
C ALA A 40 -2.18 11.08 -2.50
N TYR A 41 -1.38 10.38 -1.69
CA TYR A 41 -1.43 8.92 -1.54
C TYR A 41 -2.82 8.43 -1.16
N PHE A 42 -3.49 9.11 -0.24
CA PHE A 42 -4.87 8.77 0.14
C PHE A 42 -5.82 8.77 -1.04
N TRP A 43 -5.86 9.86 -1.81
CA TRP A 43 -6.80 10.00 -2.92
C TRP A 43 -6.51 9.02 -4.06
N PHE A 44 -5.23 8.80 -4.36
CA PHE A 44 -4.80 7.80 -5.33
C PHE A 44 -5.19 6.37 -4.90
N MET A 45 -4.90 6.00 -3.65
CA MET A 45 -5.30 4.71 -3.09
C MET A 45 -6.81 4.52 -3.05
N LEU A 46 -7.56 5.56 -2.64
CA LEU A 46 -9.02 5.51 -2.58
C LEU A 46 -9.61 5.30 -3.97
N LEU A 47 -9.14 6.07 -4.97
CA LEU A 47 -9.56 5.91 -6.36
C LEU A 47 -9.19 4.51 -6.90
N GLY A 48 -7.96 4.06 -6.65
CA GLY A 48 -7.48 2.75 -7.07
C GLY A 48 -8.30 1.60 -6.48
N VAL A 49 -8.64 1.66 -5.19
CA VAL A 49 -9.42 0.62 -4.51
C VAL A 49 -10.89 0.64 -4.93
N LEU A 50 -11.52 1.81 -5.02
CA LEU A 50 -12.93 1.93 -5.43
C LEU A 50 -13.16 1.44 -6.86
N THR A 51 -12.17 1.63 -7.74
CA THR A 51 -12.23 1.12 -9.12
C THR A 51 -12.04 -0.40 -9.23
N VAL A 52 -11.57 -1.10 -8.19
CA VAL A 52 -11.48 -2.57 -8.22
C VAL A 52 -12.87 -3.22 -8.22
N TYR A 53 -13.82 -2.72 -7.41
CA TYR A 53 -15.14 -3.34 -7.28
C TYR A 53 -15.90 -3.57 -8.59
N PRO A 54 -15.97 -2.60 -9.53
CA PRO A 54 -16.62 -2.84 -10.83
C PRO A 54 -15.78 -3.70 -11.79
N ILE A 55 -14.46 -3.82 -11.59
CA ILE A 55 -13.55 -4.57 -12.47
C ILE A 55 -13.29 -6.00 -11.95
N ALA A 56 -13.53 -6.26 -10.67
CA ALA A 56 -13.15 -7.50 -10.02
C ALA A 56 -13.99 -8.68 -10.54
N HIS A 57 -13.38 -9.50 -11.38
CA HIS A 57 -13.95 -10.77 -11.85
C HIS A 57 -13.72 -11.91 -10.86
N GLN A 58 -12.76 -11.73 -9.93
CA GLN A 58 -12.34 -12.74 -8.96
C GLN A 58 -12.64 -12.26 -7.54
N PRO A 59 -13.16 -13.13 -6.65
CA PRO A 59 -13.51 -12.75 -5.28
C PRO A 59 -12.29 -12.27 -4.48
N VAL A 60 -11.11 -12.83 -4.77
CA VAL A 60 -9.84 -12.43 -4.14
C VAL A 60 -9.54 -10.94 -4.34
N SER A 61 -9.77 -10.40 -5.54
CA SER A 61 -9.54 -8.98 -5.84
C SER A 61 -10.43 -8.07 -5.01
N SER A 62 -11.71 -8.42 -4.87
CA SER A 62 -12.66 -7.67 -4.03
C SER A 62 -12.31 -7.75 -2.54
N ILE A 63 -11.83 -8.89 -2.06
CA ILE A 63 -11.35 -9.06 -0.68
C ILE A 63 -10.14 -8.16 -0.44
N VAL A 64 -9.13 -8.23 -1.31
CA VAL A 64 -7.91 -7.39 -1.20
C VAL A 64 -8.27 -5.91 -1.24
N ALA A 65 -9.17 -5.49 -2.14
CA ALA A 65 -9.66 -4.12 -2.21
C ALA A 65 -10.33 -3.68 -0.90
N THR A 66 -11.23 -4.51 -0.35
CA THR A 66 -11.94 -4.23 0.91
C THR A 66 -10.98 -4.12 2.08
N VAL A 67 -10.05 -5.07 2.22
CA VAL A 67 -9.04 -5.04 3.28
C VAL A 67 -8.16 -3.79 3.15
N THR A 68 -7.75 -3.45 1.93
CA THR A 68 -6.97 -2.22 1.66
C THR A 68 -7.75 -0.98 2.07
N LEU A 69 -9.04 -0.89 1.72
CA LEU A 69 -9.91 0.23 2.09
C LEU A 69 -10.01 0.38 3.61
N VAL A 70 -10.25 -0.73 4.31
CA VAL A 70 -10.37 -0.75 5.78
C VAL A 70 -9.09 -0.22 6.42
N PHE A 71 -7.92 -0.74 6.05
CA PHE A 71 -6.65 -0.28 6.61
C PHE A 71 -6.33 1.18 6.24
N LEU A 72 -6.69 1.62 5.03
CA LEU A 72 -6.54 3.01 4.60
C LEU A 72 -7.39 3.94 5.47
N LEU A 73 -8.67 3.61 5.67
CA LEU A 73 -9.58 4.41 6.49
C LEU A 73 -9.18 4.40 7.97
N ILE A 74 -8.69 3.27 8.50
CA ILE A 74 -8.14 3.22 9.87
C ILE A 74 -6.94 4.16 9.99
N GLY A 75 -5.96 4.05 9.07
CA GLY A 75 -4.75 4.87 9.10
C GLY A 75 -5.02 6.37 9.01
N TYR A 76 -5.87 6.80 8.08
CA TYR A 76 -6.22 8.21 7.92
C TYR A 76 -7.24 8.71 8.95
N GLY A 77 -8.13 7.85 9.44
CA GLY A 77 -9.06 8.17 10.53
C GLY A 77 -8.33 8.44 11.85
N ILE A 78 -7.27 7.67 12.12
CA ILE A 78 -6.38 7.94 13.27
C ILE A 78 -5.66 9.27 13.10
N ALA A 79 -5.11 9.54 11.91
CA ALA A 79 -4.41 10.78 11.62
C ALA A 79 -5.29 12.03 11.86
N LEU A 80 -6.59 11.93 11.54
CA LEU A 80 -7.54 13.03 11.70
C LEU A 80 -7.92 13.29 13.17
N ARG A 81 -8.02 12.25 14.00
CA ARG A 81 -8.63 12.36 15.34
C ARG A 81 -7.66 12.26 16.51
N ARG A 82 -6.60 11.45 16.40
CA ARG A 82 -5.69 11.13 17.53
C ARG A 82 -4.21 10.98 17.14
N PRO A 83 -3.62 11.86 16.31
CA PRO A 83 -2.24 11.70 15.84
C PRO A 83 -1.18 11.83 16.96
N ALA A 84 -1.55 12.41 18.11
CA ALA A 84 -0.63 12.72 19.19
C ALA A 84 -0.40 11.57 20.19
N GLN A 85 -1.34 10.64 20.40
CA GLN A 85 -1.14 9.60 21.42
C GLN A 85 -0.36 8.40 20.86
N ARG A 86 0.59 7.93 21.66
CA ARG A 86 1.56 6.88 21.31
C ARG A 86 0.95 5.58 20.72
N PRO A 87 -0.10 4.96 21.30
CA PRO A 87 -0.66 3.72 20.75
C PRO A 87 -1.29 3.92 19.36
N TRP A 88 -1.93 5.08 19.14
CA TRP A 88 -2.56 5.40 17.85
C TRP A 88 -1.52 5.63 16.76
N ALA A 89 -0.38 6.24 17.08
CA ALA A 89 0.72 6.40 16.13
C ALA A 89 1.29 5.04 15.65
N TYR A 90 1.37 4.05 16.54
CA TYR A 90 1.77 2.69 16.17
C TYR A 90 0.72 2.02 15.27
N LEU A 91 -0.56 2.06 15.67
CA LEU A 91 -1.65 1.46 14.90
C LEU A 91 -1.78 2.10 13.50
N GLN A 92 -1.68 3.42 13.41
CA GLN A 92 -1.65 4.15 12.13
C GLN A 92 -0.50 3.66 11.23
N THR A 93 0.70 3.51 11.80
CA THR A 93 1.88 3.11 11.05
C THR A 93 1.75 1.68 10.53
N VAL A 94 1.30 0.75 11.38
CA VAL A 94 1.00 -0.63 10.96
C VAL A 94 -0.05 -0.65 9.86
N ALA A 95 -1.17 0.05 10.06
CA ALA A 95 -2.27 0.07 9.09
C ALA A 95 -1.81 0.60 7.73
N LEU A 96 -1.10 1.72 7.70
CA LEU A 96 -0.64 2.31 6.45
C LEU A 96 0.47 1.48 5.78
N SER A 97 1.36 0.84 6.54
CA SER A 97 2.33 -0.11 5.97
C SER A 97 1.66 -1.33 5.34
N ILE A 98 0.57 -1.83 5.95
CA ILE A 98 -0.25 -2.88 5.34
C ILE A 98 -0.87 -2.40 4.02
N THR A 99 -1.34 -1.14 3.93
CA THR A 99 -1.87 -0.62 2.65
C THR A 99 -0.82 -0.60 1.54
N VAL A 100 0.45 -0.29 1.85
CA VAL A 100 1.53 -0.32 0.87
C VAL A 100 1.79 -1.75 0.41
N PHE A 101 1.82 -2.70 1.33
CA PHE A 101 1.96 -4.11 0.98
C PHE A 101 0.84 -4.59 0.05
N LEU A 102 -0.42 -4.29 0.40
CA LEU A 102 -1.58 -4.68 -0.39
C LEU A 102 -1.67 -3.97 -1.75
N LEU A 103 -1.10 -2.77 -1.89
CA LEU A 103 -0.90 -2.12 -3.18
C LEU A 103 0.13 -2.90 -4.03
N MET A 104 1.27 -3.26 -3.44
CA MET A 104 2.39 -3.86 -4.17
C MET A 104 2.12 -5.28 -4.68
N VAL A 105 1.39 -6.11 -3.92
CA VAL A 105 1.11 -7.52 -4.29
C VAL A 105 0.49 -7.65 -5.69
N PRO A 106 -0.67 -7.01 -6.00
CA PRO A 106 -1.25 -7.09 -7.34
C PRO A 106 -0.42 -6.36 -8.40
N THR A 107 0.19 -5.22 -8.07
CA THR A 107 1.01 -4.47 -9.03
C THR A 107 2.20 -5.29 -9.53
N VAL A 108 2.94 -5.93 -8.62
CA VAL A 108 4.10 -6.74 -9.00
C VAL A 108 3.65 -8.01 -9.71
N SER A 109 2.55 -8.63 -9.26
CA SER A 109 1.97 -9.79 -9.93
C SER A 109 1.59 -9.50 -11.38
N GLU A 110 1.00 -8.33 -11.65
CA GLU A 110 0.65 -7.91 -13.00
C GLU A 110 1.88 -7.54 -13.83
N SER A 111 2.85 -6.86 -13.22
CA SER A 111 4.07 -6.43 -13.89
C SER A 111 4.89 -7.63 -14.38
N LEU A 112 5.06 -8.66 -13.54
CA LEU A 112 5.82 -9.87 -13.90
C LEU A 112 5.12 -10.72 -14.99
N ARG A 113 3.80 -10.63 -15.11
CA ARG A 113 3.03 -11.33 -16.16
C ARG A 113 2.94 -10.55 -17.47
N ARG A 114 3.20 -9.24 -17.44
CA ARG A 114 3.16 -8.37 -18.63
C ARG A 114 4.54 -8.06 -19.20
N LEU A 115 5.58 -8.12 -18.39
CA LEU A 115 6.94 -7.74 -18.77
C LEU A 115 7.90 -8.93 -18.69
N PRO A 116 8.89 -9.00 -19.61
CA PRO A 116 9.00 -8.25 -20.87
C PRO A 116 7.86 -8.52 -21.86
N VAL A 117 7.49 -7.50 -22.65
CA VAL A 117 6.43 -7.62 -23.67
C VAL A 117 6.81 -8.72 -24.67
N GLY A 118 5.93 -9.72 -24.83
CA GLY A 118 6.15 -10.89 -25.69
C GLY A 118 6.79 -12.09 -25.01
N HIS A 119 7.42 -11.92 -23.84
CA HIS A 119 8.06 -12.99 -23.07
C HIS A 119 7.81 -12.79 -21.57
N PRO A 120 6.60 -13.07 -21.05
CA PRO A 120 6.28 -12.91 -19.63
C PRO A 120 7.27 -13.65 -18.74
N LEU A 121 7.75 -13.01 -17.67
CA LEU A 121 8.61 -13.67 -16.68
C LEU A 121 7.86 -14.74 -15.88
N VAL A 122 6.54 -14.58 -15.76
CA VAL A 122 5.65 -15.46 -15.02
C VAL A 122 4.43 -15.77 -15.87
N THR A 123 4.14 -17.05 -16.09
CA THR A 123 2.97 -17.50 -16.85
C THR A 123 1.87 -18.10 -15.96
N ASP A 124 2.21 -18.53 -14.73
CA ASP A 124 1.28 -19.14 -13.77
C ASP A 124 1.33 -18.40 -12.41
N LEU A 125 0.21 -18.39 -11.68
CA LEU A 125 0.15 -17.89 -10.30
C LEU A 125 1.04 -18.68 -9.33
N LYS A 126 1.41 -19.91 -9.68
CA LYS A 126 2.26 -20.79 -8.86
C LYS A 126 3.74 -20.72 -9.20
N ASP A 127 4.14 -19.81 -10.08
CA ASP A 127 5.53 -19.65 -10.47
C ASP A 127 6.40 -19.33 -9.24
N PRO A 128 7.51 -20.06 -9.01
CA PRO A 128 8.40 -19.84 -7.88
C PRO A 128 8.95 -18.40 -7.83
N LEU A 129 9.11 -17.73 -8.99
CA LEU A 129 9.52 -16.33 -9.02
C LEU A 129 8.45 -15.42 -8.41
N LEU A 130 7.19 -15.60 -8.79
CA LEU A 130 6.09 -14.79 -8.27
C LEU A 130 5.94 -14.99 -6.75
N LEU A 131 5.96 -16.24 -6.30
CA LEU A 131 5.90 -16.58 -4.88
C LEU A 131 7.10 -16.01 -4.11
N GLY A 132 8.30 -16.08 -4.69
CA GLY A 132 9.51 -15.49 -4.12
C GLY A 132 9.40 -13.98 -3.93
N VAL A 133 8.89 -13.26 -4.93
CA VAL A 133 8.72 -11.80 -4.87
C VAL A 133 7.61 -11.40 -3.88
N GLN A 134 6.49 -12.12 -3.85
CA GLN A 134 5.44 -11.91 -2.85
C GLN A 134 5.95 -12.20 -1.43
N GLY A 135 6.75 -13.26 -1.27
CA GLY A 135 7.43 -13.58 -0.02
C GLY A 135 8.41 -12.47 0.41
N ALA A 136 9.17 -11.89 -0.53
CA ALA A 136 10.05 -10.77 -0.25
C ALA A 136 9.27 -9.52 0.20
N LEU A 137 8.13 -9.22 -0.42
CA LEU A 137 7.24 -8.13 0.04
C LEU A 137 6.71 -8.39 1.45
N LEU A 138 6.36 -9.64 1.78
CA LEU A 138 5.91 -10.01 3.11
C LEU A 138 7.04 -9.84 4.14
N VAL A 139 8.25 -10.31 3.83
CA VAL A 139 9.42 -10.11 4.69
C VAL A 139 9.70 -8.62 4.88
N ALA A 140 9.61 -7.81 3.81
CA ALA A 140 9.78 -6.37 3.90
C ALA A 140 8.73 -5.71 4.82
N LEU A 141 7.47 -6.17 4.81
CA LEU A 141 6.45 -5.73 5.74
C LEU A 141 6.78 -6.13 7.19
N LEU A 142 7.11 -7.40 7.40
CA LEU A 142 7.40 -7.97 8.73
C LEU A 142 8.64 -7.37 9.39
N VAL A 143 9.65 -6.98 8.61
CA VAL A 143 10.85 -6.30 9.11
C VAL A 143 10.65 -4.79 9.16
N GLY A 144 9.96 -4.22 8.17
CA GLY A 144 9.70 -2.79 8.07
C GLY A 144 8.88 -2.24 9.23
N ILE A 145 7.82 -2.95 9.66
CA ILE A 145 6.98 -2.51 10.78
C ILE A 145 7.79 -2.37 12.09
N PRO A 146 8.56 -3.37 12.55
CA PRO A 146 9.42 -3.24 13.73
C PRO A 146 10.42 -2.09 13.62
N LEU A 147 11.05 -1.89 12.44
CA LEU A 147 11.97 -0.77 12.22
C LEU A 147 11.27 0.58 12.34
N GLN A 148 10.06 0.70 11.78
CA GLN A 148 9.21 1.87 11.90
C GLN A 148 8.80 2.14 13.34
N MET A 149 8.42 1.10 14.09
CA MET A 149 8.08 1.20 15.51
C MET A 149 9.28 1.67 16.34
N ARG A 150 10.47 1.12 16.09
CA ARG A 150 11.71 1.50 16.76
C ARG A 150 12.09 2.95 16.45
N ALA A 151 11.94 3.39 15.20
CA ALA A 151 12.18 4.77 14.80
C ALA A 151 11.22 5.73 15.52
N LEU A 152 9.93 5.41 15.57
CA LEU A 152 8.92 6.20 16.31
C LEU A 152 9.20 6.26 17.81
N TYR A 153 9.64 5.14 18.41
CA TYR A 153 10.01 5.08 19.82
C TYR A 153 11.17 6.03 20.15
N ARG A 154 12.15 6.16 19.25
CA ARG A 154 13.33 7.01 19.43
C ARG A 154 13.07 8.50 19.19
N GLN A 155 12.06 8.84 18.38
CA GLN A 155 11.81 10.23 17.95
C GLN A 155 10.94 11.04 18.92
N ARG A 156 10.24 10.41 19.86
CA ARG A 156 9.41 11.13 20.85
C ARG A 156 10.10 11.07 22.23
N PRO A 157 10.67 12.18 22.72
CA PRO A 157 11.07 12.29 24.12
C PRO A 157 9.85 11.95 24.98
N ILE A 158 10.11 11.36 26.14
CA ILE A 158 9.08 11.13 27.16
C ILE A 158 8.54 12.52 27.55
N GLU A 159 7.44 12.95 26.95
CA GLU A 159 6.64 14.05 27.50
C GLU A 159 5.98 13.50 28.76
N ILE A 160 6.73 13.61 29.87
CA ILE A 160 6.16 13.63 31.20
C ILE A 160 5.40 14.96 31.26
N ARG A 161 4.07 14.91 31.12
CA ARG A 161 3.18 16.02 31.45
C ARG A 161 2.26 15.57 32.57
#